data_AF-A0A268TKS0-F1
#
_entry.id   AF-A0A268TKS0-F1
#
_cell.length_a   1.000
_cell.length_b   1.000
_cell.length_c   1.000
_cell.angle_alpha   90.00
_cell.angle_beta   90.00
_cell.angle_gamma   90.00
#
_symmetry.space_group_name_H-M   'P 1'
#
loop_
_entity.id
_entity.type
_entity.pdbx_description
1 polymer ?
#
loop_
_entity_poly.entity_id
_entity_poly.type
_entity_poly.pdbx_seq_one_letter_code
_entity_poly.pdbx_strand_id
1 'polypeptide(L)'
;MAQINNISVPKLSDISLTDSPSSVKEGGANFSTLLKKSLDELNVSQEASDKALADMASGQIKDLHQAAIAIGKAETSMKLMLEVRNKAISAYKEILRTQV
;
A
#
# COMPACT_ATOMS: atom_id res chain seq x y z
N MET A 1 41.94 46.53 -4.38
CA MET A 1 40.53 46.93 -4.58
C MET A 1 39.75 45.72 -5.04
N ALA A 2 39.07 45.03 -4.12
CA ALA A 2 38.10 43.99 -4.45
C ALA A 2 36.84 44.33 -3.63
N GLN A 3 35.77 44.67 -4.33
CA GLN A 3 34.48 44.99 -3.72
C GLN A 3 33.84 43.69 -3.25
N ILE A 4 33.59 43.58 -1.95
CA ILE A 4 32.81 42.49 -1.35
C ILE A 4 31.35 42.85 -1.52
N ASN A 5 30.69 42.16 -2.44
CA ASN A 5 29.29 42.36 -2.77
C ASN A 5 28.37 41.91 -1.63
N ASN A 6 27.36 42.72 -1.38
CA ASN A 6 26.30 42.58 -0.39
C ASN A 6 25.53 41.26 -0.54
N ILE A 7 25.64 40.39 0.45
CA ILE A 7 24.94 39.11 0.51
C ILE A 7 23.47 39.37 0.88
N SER A 8 22.58 39.34 -0.12
CA SER A 8 21.13 39.41 0.11
C SER A 8 20.64 38.12 0.75
N VAL A 9 20.35 38.17 2.05
CA VAL A 9 19.58 37.15 2.76
C VAL A 9 18.15 37.07 2.19
N PRO A 10 17.64 35.89 1.82
CA PRO A 10 16.26 35.73 1.39
C PRO A 10 15.32 35.99 2.58
N LYS A 11 14.35 36.89 2.38
CA LYS A 11 13.29 37.20 3.34
C LYS A 11 12.42 35.95 3.58
N LEU A 12 12.29 35.52 4.84
CA LEU A 12 11.33 34.52 5.28
C LEU A 12 9.91 35.13 5.39
N SER A 13 9.36 35.70 4.32
CA SER A 13 8.03 36.35 4.35
C SER A 13 6.91 35.61 3.59
N ASP A 14 7.18 34.47 2.95
CA ASP A 14 6.18 33.79 2.10
C ASP A 14 5.71 32.43 2.64
N ILE A 15 5.64 32.26 3.96
CA ILE A 15 4.87 31.16 4.54
C ILE A 15 3.49 31.72 4.91
N SER A 16 2.67 31.98 3.88
CA SER A 16 1.23 32.16 4.08
C SER A 16 0.64 30.81 4.48
N LEU A 17 0.46 30.62 5.78
CA LEU A 17 -0.43 29.62 6.36
C LEU A 17 -1.87 30.03 6.06
N THR A 18 -2.31 29.84 4.83
CA THR A 18 -3.72 29.84 4.46
C THR A 18 -4.01 28.58 3.66
N ASP A 19 -3.83 27.44 4.32
CA ASP A 19 -4.50 26.22 3.87
C ASP A 19 -5.92 26.29 4.43
N SER A 20 -6.85 26.55 3.52
CA SER A 20 -8.29 26.59 3.80
C SER A 20 -8.75 25.21 4.29
N PRO A 21 -9.71 25.11 5.22
CA PRO A 21 -10.26 23.83 5.65
C PRO A 21 -11.22 23.30 4.57
N SER A 22 -10.68 22.86 3.44
CA SER A 22 -11.44 22.35 2.32
C SER A 22 -10.81 21.06 1.83
N SER A 23 -11.10 19.96 2.53
CA SER A 23 -11.38 18.62 1.96
C SER A 23 -11.08 17.46 2.94
N VAL A 24 -11.84 17.35 4.05
CA VAL A 24 -11.89 16.10 4.84
C VAL A 24 -12.83 15.05 4.19
N LYS A 25 -13.15 15.18 2.89
CA LYS A 25 -14.08 14.28 2.19
C LYS A 25 -13.42 13.25 1.26
N GLU A 26 -12.10 13.32 1.00
CA GLU A 26 -11.46 12.44 -0.01
C GLU A 26 -10.74 11.21 0.56
N GLY A 27 -10.48 11.13 1.88
CA GLY A 27 -9.70 10.02 2.45
C GLY A 27 -10.33 8.62 2.30
N GLY A 28 -11.66 8.53 2.35
CA GLY A 28 -12.38 7.24 2.28
C GLY A 28 -12.39 6.60 0.89
N ALA A 29 -12.51 7.40 -0.16
CA ALA A 29 -12.46 6.91 -1.54
C ALA A 29 -11.06 6.39 -1.88
N ASN A 30 -10.02 7.12 -1.45
CA ASN A 30 -8.62 6.77 -1.72
C ASN A 30 -8.19 5.46 -1.06
N PHE A 31 -8.59 5.22 0.19
CA PHE A 31 -8.28 3.95 0.86
C PHE A 31 -8.99 2.75 0.21
N SER A 32 -10.28 2.89 -0.14
CA SER A 32 -11.03 1.81 -0.79
C SER A 32 -10.44 1.46 -2.16
N THR A 33 -10.06 2.46 -2.96
CA THR A 33 -9.41 2.24 -4.26
C THR A 33 -8.05 1.57 -4.11
N LEU A 34 -7.22 2.02 -3.15
CA LEU A 34 -5.93 1.40 -2.88
C LEU A 34 -6.10 -0.05 -2.41
N LEU A 35 -7.01 -0.31 -1.48
CA LEU A 35 -7.29 -1.65 -0.97
C LEU A 35 -7.76 -2.58 -2.08
N LYS A 36 -8.65 -2.09 -2.97
CA LYS A 36 -9.10 -2.85 -4.13
C LYS A 36 -7.95 -3.20 -5.07
N LYS A 37 -7.09 -2.22 -5.37
CA LYS A 37 -5.89 -2.44 -6.19
C LYS A 37 -4.95 -3.48 -5.55
N SER A 38 -4.70 -3.39 -4.25
CA SER A 38 -3.87 -4.37 -3.54
C SER A 38 -4.48 -5.77 -3.55
N LEU A 39 -5.81 -5.87 -3.52
CA LEU A 39 -6.52 -7.14 -3.63
C LEU A 39 -6.36 -7.76 -5.03
N ASP A 40 -6.51 -6.95 -6.07
CA ASP A 40 -6.34 -7.38 -7.45
C ASP A 40 -4.89 -7.83 -7.71
N GLU A 41 -3.91 -7.07 -7.23
CA GLU A 41 -2.48 -7.42 -7.30
C GLU A 41 -2.17 -8.72 -6.54
N LEU A 42 -2.77 -8.92 -5.37
CA LEU A 42 -2.63 -10.17 -4.61
C LEU A 42 -3.19 -11.36 -5.38
N ASN A 43 -4.37 -11.22 -6.01
CA ASN A 43 -4.96 -12.28 -6.81
C ASN A 43 -4.05 -12.71 -7.96
N VAL A 44 -3.49 -11.73 -8.68
CA VAL A 44 -2.51 -12.00 -9.76
C VAL A 44 -1.26 -12.69 -9.22
N SER A 45 -0.75 -12.24 -8.06
CA SER A 45 0.42 -12.87 -7.42
C SER A 45 0.12 -14.30 -6.97
N GLN A 46 -1.10 -14.59 -6.54
CA GLN A 46 -1.54 -15.93 -6.12
C GLN A 46 -1.61 -16.87 -7.33
N GLU A 47 -2.28 -16.48 -8.42
CA GLU A 47 -2.33 -17.27 -9.67
C GLU A 47 -0.94 -17.56 -10.24
N ALA A 48 -0.05 -16.57 -10.24
CA ALA A 48 1.32 -16.74 -10.68
C ALA A 48 2.08 -17.74 -9.80
N SER A 49 1.84 -17.71 -8.49
CA SER A 49 2.46 -18.64 -7.54
C SER A 49 1.95 -20.05 -7.71
N ASP A 50 0.64 -20.25 -7.92
CA ASP A 50 0.03 -21.55 -8.16
C ASP A 50 0.57 -22.19 -9.45
N LYS A 51 0.73 -21.38 -10.51
CA LYS A 51 1.37 -21.81 -11.75
C LYS A 51 2.83 -22.19 -11.54
N ALA A 52 3.59 -21.36 -10.83
CA ALA A 52 4.98 -21.65 -10.50
C ALA A 52 5.11 -22.93 -9.66
N LEU A 53 4.16 -23.19 -8.76
CA LEU A 53 4.09 -24.43 -7.98
C LEU A 53 3.89 -25.65 -8.89
N ALA A 54 2.96 -25.55 -9.85
CA ALA A 54 2.68 -26.61 -10.82
C ALA A 54 3.89 -26.89 -11.73
N ASP A 55 4.51 -25.84 -12.27
CA ASP A 55 5.69 -25.93 -13.14
C ASP A 55 6.92 -26.50 -12.38
N MET A 56 7.03 -26.18 -11.09
CA MET A 56 8.05 -26.73 -10.20
C MET A 56 7.81 -28.22 -9.92
N ALA A 57 6.57 -28.62 -9.63
CA ALA A 57 6.20 -30.02 -9.41
C ALA A 57 6.36 -30.88 -10.68
N SER A 58 6.16 -30.31 -11.87
CA SER A 58 6.36 -30.98 -13.15
C SER A 58 7.82 -30.97 -13.63
N GLY A 59 8.74 -30.34 -12.89
CA GLY A 59 10.16 -30.24 -13.26
C GLY A 59 10.44 -29.36 -14.48
N GLN A 60 9.50 -28.49 -14.87
CA GLN A 60 9.60 -27.60 -16.05
C GLN A 60 10.28 -26.25 -15.71
N ILE A 61 10.50 -25.96 -14.43
CA ILE A 61 10.97 -24.65 -14.01
C ILE A 61 12.49 -24.53 -14.09
N LYS A 62 12.97 -23.50 -14.79
CA LYS A 62 14.40 -23.18 -14.91
C LYS A 62 14.98 -22.48 -13.68
N ASP A 63 14.13 -21.77 -12.94
CA ASP A 63 14.57 -20.83 -11.91
C ASP A 63 13.78 -21.04 -10.60
N LEU A 64 14.05 -22.19 -9.97
CA LEU A 64 13.38 -22.67 -8.76
C LEU A 64 13.40 -21.63 -7.62
N HIS A 65 14.50 -20.88 -7.51
CA HIS A 65 14.69 -19.87 -6.46
C HIS A 65 13.74 -18.68 -6.62
N GLN A 66 13.57 -18.17 -7.85
CA GLN A 66 12.64 -17.08 -8.12
C GLN A 66 11.19 -17.50 -7.90
N ALA A 67 10.85 -18.73 -8.32
CA ALA A 67 9.54 -19.31 -8.04
C ALA A 67 9.27 -19.39 -6.54
N ALA A 68 10.20 -19.94 -5.76
CA ALA A 68 10.07 -20.05 -4.31
C ALA A 68 9.91 -18.68 -3.62
N ILE A 69 10.63 -17.66 -4.06
CA ILE A 69 10.46 -16.28 -3.55
C ILE A 69 9.07 -15.73 -3.88
N ALA A 70 8.62 -15.91 -5.12
CA ALA A 70 7.31 -15.42 -5.55
C ALA A 70 6.18 -16.06 -4.74
N ILE A 71 6.25 -17.39 -4.55
CA ILE A 71 5.32 -18.16 -3.73
C ILE A 71 5.33 -17.65 -2.27
N GLY A 72 6.51 -17.51 -1.66
CA GLY A 72 6.63 -17.02 -0.29
C GLY A 72 6.10 -15.59 -0.10
N LYS A 73 6.28 -14.74 -1.12
CA LYS A 73 5.71 -13.38 -1.14
C LYS A 73 4.18 -13.44 -1.19
N ALA A 74 3.60 -14.22 -2.10
CA ALA A 74 2.16 -14.36 -2.24
C ALA A 74 1.52 -14.89 -0.93
N GLU A 75 2.10 -15.92 -0.32
CA GLU A 75 1.63 -16.44 0.97
C GLU A 75 1.65 -15.40 2.09
N THR A 76 2.74 -14.65 2.21
CA THR A 76 2.88 -13.62 3.25
C THR A 76 1.89 -12.49 3.04
N SER A 77 1.74 -12.03 1.79
CA SER A 77 0.74 -11.02 1.44
C SER A 77 -0.68 -11.49 1.69
N MET A 78 -0.98 -12.77 1.43
CA MET A 78 -2.29 -13.36 1.71
C MET A 78 -2.59 -13.42 3.21
N LYS A 79 -1.60 -13.80 4.04
CA LYS A 79 -1.74 -13.75 5.51
C LYS A 79 -2.07 -12.33 5.99
N LEU A 80 -1.36 -11.33 5.48
CA LEU A 80 -1.65 -9.92 5.80
C LEU A 80 -3.09 -9.54 5.39
N MET A 81 -3.52 -9.94 4.20
CA MET A 81 -4.88 -9.66 3.70
C MET A 81 -5.97 -10.27 4.60
N LEU A 82 -5.75 -11.49 5.09
CA LEU A 82 -6.66 -12.15 6.03
C LEU A 82 -6.77 -11.38 7.35
N GLU A 83 -5.67 -10.86 7.88
CA GLU A 83 -5.69 -10.02 9.08
C GLU A 83 -6.47 -8.72 8.85
N VAL A 84 -6.27 -8.07 7.70
CA VAL A 84 -7.06 -6.88 7.33
C VAL A 84 -8.55 -7.21 7.23
N ARG A 85 -8.91 -8.34 6.60
CA ARG A 85 -10.30 -8.83 6.54
C ARG A 85 -10.88 -9.05 7.93
N ASN A 86 -10.15 -9.73 8.80
CA ASN A 86 -10.58 -10.00 10.18
C ASN A 86 -10.80 -8.69 10.95
N LYS A 87 -9.88 -7.72 10.81
CA LYS A 87 -10.01 -6.41 11.45
C LYS A 87 -11.21 -5.62 10.92
N ALA A 88 -11.48 -5.67 9.62
CA ALA A 88 -12.65 -5.02 9.02
C ALA A 88 -13.97 -5.62 9.55
N ILE A 89 -14.06 -6.95 9.64
CA ILE A 89 -15.22 -7.64 10.23
C ILE A 89 -15.39 -7.25 11.70
N SER A 90 -14.32 -7.21 12.48
CA SER A 90 -14.36 -6.80 13.88
C SER A 90 -14.80 -5.34 14.04
N ALA A 91 -14.30 -4.42 13.21
CA ALA A 91 -14.73 -3.03 13.22
C ALA A 91 -16.22 -2.88 12.91
N TYR A 92 -16.73 -3.64 11.91
CA TYR A 92 -18.16 -3.68 11.62
C TYR A 92 -18.98 -4.19 12.82
N LYS A 93 -18.54 -5.27 13.47
CA LYS A 93 -19.19 -5.78 14.69
C LYS A 93 -19.21 -4.77 15.83
N GLU A 94 -18.12 -4.02 16.03
CA GLU A 94 -18.03 -3.02 17.10
C GLU A 94 -18.99 -1.85 16.87
N ILE A 95 -19.13 -1.37 15.63
CA ILE A 95 -20.10 -0.32 15.28
C ILE A 95 -21.53 -0.75 15.65
N LEU A 96 -21.92 -2.00 15.31
CA LEU A 96 -23.22 -2.55 15.68
C LEU A 96 -23.42 -2.61 17.19
N ARG A 97 -22.37 -2.93 17.95
CA ARG A 97 -22.40 -3.03 19.41
C ARG A 97 -22.50 -1.67 20.12
N THR A 98 -22.07 -0.60 19.46
CA THR A 98 -22.11 0.76 20.00
C THR A 98 -23.45 1.47 19.71
N GLN A 99 -24.22 0.96 18.74
CA GLN A 99 -25.50 1.54 18.32
C GLN A 99 -26.72 0.99 19.08
N VAL A 100 -26.54 -0.02 19.93
CA VAL A 100 -27.60 -0.58 20.80
C VAL A 100 -27.55 0.00 22.20
#